data_AF-A0A5D4H6A4-F1
#
_entry.id   AF-A0A5D4H6A4-F1
#
_cell.length_a   1.000
_cell.length_b   1.000
_cell.length_c   1.000
_cell.angle_alpha   90.00
_cell.angle_beta   90.00
_cell.angle_gamma   90.00
#
_symmetry.space_group_name_H-M   'P 1'
#
loop_
_entity.id
_entity.type
_entity.pdbx_description
1 polymer ?
#
loop_
_entity_poly.entity_id
_entity_poly.type
_entity_poly.pdbx_seq_one_letter_code
_entity_poly.pdbx_strand_id
1 'polypeptide(L)'
;MTATLVESPAVADRAHALRLAKQVIRTLDQKPLEPIVAAMLTDGHKAALSAMAVSRDEPNLFEQFLVLCEEAGLLSEEDCDQLGDAYVEARRARAA
;
A
#
# COMPACT_ATOMS: atom_id res chain seq x y z
N MET A 1 -17.81 18.38 24.09
CA MET A 1 -17.73 17.72 22.77
C MET A 1 -16.27 17.33 22.58
N THR A 2 -15.90 16.11 22.98
CA THR A 2 -14.57 15.54 22.74
C THR A 2 -14.47 15.25 21.26
N ALA A 3 -13.68 16.04 20.53
CA ALA A 3 -13.25 15.69 19.19
C ALA A 3 -12.41 14.43 19.32
N THR A 4 -12.99 13.27 19.02
CA THR A 4 -12.23 12.09 18.68
C THR A 4 -11.45 12.49 17.42
N LEU A 5 -10.20 12.90 17.60
CA LEU A 5 -9.22 12.88 16.52
C LEU A 5 -9.20 11.43 16.07
N VAL A 6 -9.95 11.15 15.01
CA VAL A 6 -9.68 10.00 14.16
C VAL A 6 -8.26 10.27 13.69
N GLU A 7 -7.28 9.64 14.35
CA GLU A 7 -5.91 9.57 13.83
C GLU A 7 -6.08 9.21 12.37
N SER A 8 -5.74 10.15 11.47
CA SER A 8 -5.95 9.94 10.05
C SER A 8 -5.21 8.66 9.71
N PRO A 9 -5.88 7.61 9.19
CA PRO A 9 -5.23 6.36 8.81
C PRO A 9 -4.27 6.52 7.63
N ALA A 10 -3.96 7.75 7.24
CA ALA A 10 -3.01 8.09 6.19
C ALA A 10 -1.57 7.87 6.66
N VAL A 11 -0.71 7.54 5.70
CA VAL A 11 0.72 7.45 5.93
C VAL A 11 1.28 8.84 6.21
N ALA A 12 1.93 8.97 7.36
CA ALA A 12 2.35 10.27 7.89
C ALA A 12 3.62 10.82 7.20
N ASP A 13 4.58 9.94 6.91
CA ASP A 13 5.86 10.28 6.31
C ASP A 13 6.51 9.04 5.66
N ARG A 14 7.64 9.25 4.98
CA ARG A 14 8.44 8.17 4.37
C ARG A 14 8.82 7.07 5.37
N ALA A 15 9.18 7.42 6.61
CA ALA A 15 9.61 6.43 7.60
C ALA A 15 8.44 5.55 8.05
N HIS A 16 7.22 6.11 8.12
CA HIS A 16 6.00 5.38 8.36
C HIS A 16 5.68 4.44 7.19
N ALA A 17 5.78 4.94 5.94
CA ALA A 17 5.58 4.14 4.73
C ALA A 17 6.48 2.90 4.70
N LEU A 18 7.80 3.11 4.89
CA LEU A 18 8.80 2.04 4.91
C LEU A 18 8.55 1.02 6.03
N ARG A 19 8.07 1.47 7.20
CA ARG A 19 7.77 0.59 8.34
C ARG A 19 6.60 -0.34 8.03
N LEU A 20 5.51 0.21 7.49
CA LEU A 20 4.34 -0.56 7.06
C LEU A 20 4.73 -1.56 5.96
N ALA A 21 5.52 -1.11 4.98
CA ALA A 21 5.95 -1.99 3.89
C ALA A 21 6.80 -3.17 4.40
N LYS A 22 7.80 -2.90 5.25
CA LYS A 22 8.64 -3.94 5.86
C LYS A 22 7.85 -4.89 6.74
N GLN A 23 6.82 -4.40 7.45
CA GLN A 23 5.94 -5.24 8.24
C GLN A 23 5.19 -6.22 7.34
N VAL A 24 4.60 -5.76 6.24
CA VAL A 24 3.87 -6.58 5.27
C VAL A 24 4.79 -7.59 4.60
N ILE A 25 6.01 -7.20 4.20
CA ILE A 25 6.99 -8.15 3.64
C ILE A 25 7.33 -9.25 4.63
N ARG A 26 7.53 -8.89 5.90
CA ARG A 26 7.88 -9.85 6.96
C ARG A 26 6.75 -10.83 7.28
N THR A 27 5.50 -10.36 7.34
CA THR A 27 4.35 -11.18 7.76
C THR A 27 3.62 -11.81 6.58
N LEU A 28 3.76 -11.24 5.39
CA LEU A 28 2.91 -11.42 4.21
C LEU A 28 1.43 -11.09 4.45
N ASP A 29 1.12 -10.37 5.54
CA ASP A 29 -0.23 -9.94 5.89
C ASP A 29 -0.48 -8.52 5.38
N GLN A 30 -1.38 -8.40 4.39
CA GLN A 30 -1.77 -7.12 3.78
C GLN A 30 -2.96 -6.48 4.50
N LYS A 31 -3.67 -7.18 5.40
CA LYS A 31 -4.85 -6.65 6.10
C LYS A 31 -4.63 -5.30 6.79
N PRO A 32 -3.47 -5.04 7.42
CA PRO A 32 -3.22 -3.73 8.03
C PRO A 32 -3.22 -2.56 7.04
N LEU A 33 -3.02 -2.81 5.75
CA LEU A 33 -3.02 -1.79 4.71
C LEU A 33 -4.43 -1.40 4.25
N GLU A 34 -5.44 -2.26 4.45
CA GLU A 34 -6.82 -2.00 3.99
C GLU A 34 -7.37 -0.62 4.40
N PRO A 35 -7.37 -0.23 5.70
CA PRO A 35 -7.88 1.08 6.11
C PRO A 35 -6.98 2.24 5.64
N ILE A 36 -5.70 1.99 5.40
CA ILE A 36 -4.71 2.98 4.99
C ILE A 36 -4.89 3.31 3.50
N VAL A 37 -4.90 2.27 2.66
CA VAL A 37 -5.19 2.37 1.23
C VAL A 37 -6.56 3.02 1.03
N ALA A 38 -7.59 2.55 1.72
CA ALA A 38 -8.94 3.13 1.61
C ALA A 38 -8.99 4.65 1.90
N ALA A 39 -8.15 5.13 2.82
CA ALA A 39 -8.08 6.54 3.17
C ALA A 39 -7.25 7.38 2.20
N MET A 40 -6.29 6.77 1.51
CA MET A 40 -5.45 7.40 0.49
C MET A 40 -6.07 7.32 -0.92
N LEU A 41 -7.04 6.44 -1.15
CA LEU A 41 -7.75 6.32 -2.42
C LEU A 41 -8.59 7.57 -2.73
N THR A 42 -8.22 8.26 -3.80
CA THR A 42 -9.04 9.30 -4.41
C THR A 42 -10.18 8.68 -5.23
N ASP A 43 -11.17 9.48 -5.59
CA ASP A 43 -12.26 9.00 -6.47
C ASP A 43 -11.73 8.62 -7.87
N GLY A 44 -10.64 9.23 -8.32
CA GLY A 44 -9.92 8.82 -9.53
C GLY A 44 -9.32 7.41 -9.41
N HIS A 45 -8.73 7.09 -8.25
CA HIS A 45 -8.15 5.77 -7.99
C HIS A 45 -9.24 4.68 -7.94
N LYS A 46 -10.37 4.97 -7.31
CA LYS A 46 -11.52 4.04 -7.26
C LYS A 46 -12.08 3.74 -8.65
N ALA A 47 -12.16 4.75 -9.51
CA ALA A 47 -12.60 4.57 -10.89
C ALA A 47 -11.60 3.73 -11.71
N ALA A 48 -10.29 3.96 -11.54
CA ALA A 48 -9.24 3.18 -12.19
C ALA A 48 -9.26 1.71 -11.73
N LEU A 49 -9.33 1.45 -10.42
CA LEU A 49 -9.44 0.10 -9.85
C LEU A 49 -10.70 -0.63 -10.37
N SER A 50 -11.84 0.08 -10.43
CA SER A 50 -13.08 -0.49 -10.96
C SER A 50 -12.96 -0.88 -12.44
N ALA A 51 -12.19 -0.12 -13.24
CA ALA A 51 -11.93 -0.45 -14.64
C ALA A 51 -10.96 -1.64 -14.79
N MET A 52 -9.92 -1.73 -13.93
CA MET A 52 -8.94 -2.82 -13.94
C MET A 52 -9.50 -4.14 -13.38
N ALA A 53 -10.47 -4.09 -12.47
CA ALA A 53 -11.19 -5.26 -11.99
C ALA A 53 -11.91 -6.01 -13.13
N VAL A 54 -12.34 -5.27 -14.17
CA VAL A 54 -12.94 -5.86 -15.38
C VAL A 54 -11.89 -6.58 -16.24
N SER A 55 -10.62 -6.15 -16.21
CA SER A 55 -9.52 -6.75 -16.99
C SER A 55 -8.76 -7.87 -16.28
N ARG A 56 -9.13 -8.22 -15.04
CA ARG A 56 -8.42 -9.19 -14.16
C ARG A 56 -6.96 -8.84 -13.87
N ASP A 57 -6.58 -7.59 -14.06
CA ASP A 57 -5.22 -7.11 -13.82
C ASP A 57 -5.18 -6.22 -12.56
N GLU A 58 -6.04 -6.55 -11.59
CA GLU A 58 -6.21 -5.74 -10.39
C GLU A 58 -4.95 -5.83 -9.51
N PRO A 59 -4.28 -4.71 -9.23
CA PRO A 59 -3.10 -4.71 -8.37
C PRO A 59 -3.48 -5.17 -6.97
N ASN A 60 -2.60 -5.94 -6.33
CA ASN A 60 -2.85 -6.36 -4.95
C ASN A 60 -2.76 -5.16 -3.97
N LEU A 61 -3.26 -5.33 -2.73
CA LEU A 61 -3.30 -4.26 -1.72
C LEU A 61 -1.92 -3.67 -1.42
N PHE A 62 -0.85 -4.47 -1.48
CA PHE A 62 0.52 -4.00 -1.29
C PHE A 62 1.00 -3.15 -2.47
N GLU A 63 0.72 -3.56 -3.72
CA GLU A 63 1.02 -2.77 -4.92
C GLU A 63 0.27 -1.44 -4.93
N GLN A 64 -1.03 -1.46 -4.60
CA GLN A 64 -1.83 -0.23 -4.46
C GLN A 64 -1.24 0.70 -3.40
N PHE A 65 -0.78 0.16 -2.27
CA PHE A 65 -0.13 0.94 -1.22
C PHE A 65 1.16 1.62 -1.71
N LEU A 66 2.02 0.92 -2.47
CA LEU A 66 3.26 1.48 -3.02
C LEU A 66 2.96 2.64 -3.99
N VAL A 67 2.04 2.43 -4.93
CA VAL A 67 1.61 3.46 -5.89
C VAL A 67 1.09 4.70 -5.17
N LEU A 68 0.21 4.53 -4.17
CA LEU A 68 -0.33 5.65 -3.42
C LEU A 68 0.74 6.40 -2.60
N CYS A 69 1.75 5.69 -2.09
CA CYS A 69 2.87 6.33 -1.39
C CYS A 69 3.80 7.07 -2.35
N GLU A 70 4.00 6.56 -3.56
CA GLU A 70 4.77 7.23 -4.61
C GLU A 70 4.08 8.51 -5.10
N GLU A 71 2.79 8.42 -5.42
CA GLU A 71 1.97 9.57 -5.85
C GLU A 71 1.90 10.66 -4.78
N ALA A 72 1.87 10.27 -3.50
CA ALA A 72 1.92 11.19 -2.36
C ALA A 72 3.32 11.78 -2.11
N GLY A 73 4.35 11.36 -2.87
CA GLY A 73 5.74 11.78 -2.69
C GLY A 73 6.39 11.26 -1.41
N LEU A 74 5.82 10.20 -0.81
CA LEU A 74 6.31 9.59 0.43
C LEU A 74 7.40 8.54 0.16
N LEU A 75 7.34 7.88 -1.01
CA LEU A 75 8.34 6.94 -1.49
C LEU A 75 8.83 7.40 -2.88
N SER A 76 10.10 7.14 -3.19
CA SER A 76 10.58 7.26 -4.56
C SER A 76 10.21 6.03 -5.38
N GLU A 77 10.24 6.14 -6.70
CA GLU A 77 10.16 5.01 -7.63
C GLU A 77 11.15 3.89 -7.24
N GLU A 78 12.40 4.25 -6.93
CA GLU A 78 13.41 3.30 -6.45
C GLU A 78 13.02 2.59 -5.13
N ASP A 79 12.40 3.31 -4.18
CA ASP A 79 11.91 2.69 -2.94
C ASP A 79 10.79 1.68 -3.25
N CYS A 80 9.87 2.04 -4.16
CA CYS A 80 8.76 1.19 -4.58
C CYS A 80 9.25 -0.08 -5.28
N ASP A 81 10.19 0.03 -6.22
CA ASP A 81 10.78 -1.11 -6.93
C ASP A 81 11.46 -2.08 -5.95
N GLN A 82 12.31 -1.56 -5.05
CA GLN A 82 13.00 -2.38 -4.06
C GLN A 82 12.04 -3.10 -3.11
N LEU A 83 10.96 -2.43 -2.69
CA LEU A 83 9.95 -3.02 -1.82
C LEU A 83 9.08 -4.05 -2.55
N GLY A 84 8.76 -3.80 -3.83
CA GLY A 84 8.05 -4.72 -4.70
C GLY A 84 8.82 -6.03 -4.88
N ASP A 85 10.10 -5.94 -5.25
CA ASP A 85 10.98 -7.09 -5.41
C ASP A 85 11.11 -7.88 -4.10
N ALA A 86 11.35 -7.19 -2.98
CA ALA A 86 11.45 -7.83 -1.67
C ALA A 86 10.15 -8.56 -1.27
N TYR A 87 8.99 -8.02 -1.63
CA TYR A 87 7.70 -8.65 -1.37
C TYR A 87 7.50 -9.92 -2.22
N VAL A 88 7.84 -9.88 -3.50
CA VAL A 88 7.78 -11.04 -4.41
C VAL A 88 8.70 -12.15 -3.91
N GLU A 89 9.93 -11.82 -3.54
CA GLU A 89 10.90 -12.78 -3.01
C GLU A 89 10.44 -13.39 -1.67
N ALA A 90 9.87 -12.59 -0.76
CA ALA A 90 9.31 -13.11 0.49
C ALA A 90 8.13 -14.07 0.25
N ARG A 91 7.26 -13.78 -0.73
CA ARG A 91 6.17 -14.70 -1.13
C ARG A 91 6.71 -16.00 -1.70
N ARG A 92 7.72 -15.94 -2.59
CA ARG A 92 8.36 -17.11 -3.18
C ARG A 92 9.00 -17.99 -2.11
N ALA A 93 9.76 -17.39 -1.18
CA ALA A 93 10.43 -18.11 -0.10
C ALA A 93 9.46 -18.81 0.87
N ARG A 94 8.25 -18.28 1.06
CA ARG A 94 7.21 -18.91 1.90
C ARG A 94 6.45 -20.04 1.18
N ALA A 95 6.41 -19.99 -0.15
CA ALA A 95 5.72 -20.98 -0.98
C ALA A 95 6.59 -22.21 -1.31
N ALA A 96 7.90 -22.09 -1.18
CA ALA A 96 8.88 -23.17 -1.30
C ALA A 96 8.98 -24.01 -0.02
#